data_AF-A0A7K1SPE0-F1
#
_entry.id   AF-A0A7K1SPE0-F1
#
_cell.length_a   1.000
_cell.length_b   1.000
_cell.length_c   1.000
_cell.angle_alpha   90.00
_cell.angle_beta   90.00
_cell.angle_gamma   90.00
#
_symmetry.space_group_name_H-M   'P 1'
#
loop_
_entity.id
_entity.type
_entity.pdbx_description
1 polymer ?
#
loop_
_entity_poly.entity_id
_entity_poly.type
_entity_poly.pdbx_seq_one_letter_code
_entity_poly.pdbx_strand_id
1 'polypeptide(L)'
;MVRIEYSPKDKNKWLDALLNNIESQISSNNLRNEDLIKDILSLRVSLHLGVFVEPYLQLILDRKKTLESRFSVNKVSPYRQVFKDDILLLKRSGGPIIGICQIDESWSYVLNPDLWEEIKETHHKALCIQGPDFWIQKRKSNYATLMKLKNIELLDSPINFVKSDRRGWINLLPRDHKQTIKLF
;
A
#
# COMPACT_ATOMS: atom_id res chain seq x y z
N MET A 1 -6.44 -21.69 -9.29
CA MET A 1 -6.15 -20.39 -8.65
C MET A 1 -6.82 -20.38 -7.29
N VAL A 2 -6.05 -20.32 -6.19
CA VAL A 2 -6.60 -20.37 -4.82
C VAL A 2 -7.35 -19.07 -4.53
N ARG A 3 -8.58 -19.19 -4.03
CA ARG A 3 -9.39 -18.06 -3.57
C ARG A 3 -9.18 -17.90 -2.07
N ILE A 4 -8.77 -16.71 -1.65
CA ILE A 4 -8.49 -16.35 -0.26
C ILE A 4 -9.59 -15.41 0.21
N GLU A 5 -10.35 -15.81 1.23
CA GLU A 5 -11.43 -14.99 1.79
C GLU A 5 -10.95 -14.21 3.00
N TYR A 6 -10.77 -12.90 2.82
CA TYR A 6 -10.37 -11.99 3.88
C TYR A 6 -11.50 -11.75 4.87
N SER A 7 -11.18 -11.94 6.14
CA SER A 7 -12.03 -11.54 7.26
C SER A 7 -11.19 -10.79 8.29
N PRO A 8 -11.62 -9.61 8.75
CA PRO A 8 -10.95 -8.90 9.84
C PRO A 8 -11.06 -9.64 11.18
N LYS A 9 -12.02 -10.58 11.31
CA LYS A 9 -12.28 -11.32 12.56
C LYS A 9 -11.48 -12.61 12.68
N ASP A 10 -11.02 -13.17 11.57
CA ASP A 10 -10.44 -14.51 11.51
C ASP A 10 -9.19 -14.51 10.64
N LYS A 11 -8.12 -13.95 11.22
CA LYS A 11 -6.85 -13.71 10.55
C LYS A 11 -6.17 -15.01 10.11
N ASN A 12 -6.18 -16.03 10.97
CA ASN A 12 -5.44 -17.27 10.76
C ASN A 12 -5.96 -18.05 9.54
N LYS A 13 -7.25 -17.91 9.18
CA LYS A 13 -7.82 -18.60 8.01
C LYS A 13 -7.26 -18.18 6.66
N TRP A 14 -6.87 -16.91 6.52
CA TRP A 14 -6.46 -16.36 5.23
C TRP A 14 -4.99 -15.99 5.16
N LEU A 15 -4.35 -15.72 6.30
CA LEU A 15 -3.00 -15.19 6.31
C LEU A 15 -1.98 -16.21 5.80
N ASP A 16 -1.99 -17.44 6.30
CA ASP A 16 -1.03 -18.46 5.89
C ASP A 16 -1.19 -18.77 4.40
N ALA A 17 -2.43 -18.87 3.92
CA ALA A 17 -2.73 -19.04 2.50
C ALA A 17 -2.17 -17.88 1.65
N LEU A 18 -2.29 -16.64 2.13
CA LEU A 18 -1.76 -15.46 1.46
C LEU A 18 -0.24 -15.47 1.42
N LEU A 19 0.41 -15.70 2.57
CA LEU A 19 1.87 -15.71 2.67
C LEU A 19 2.48 -16.83 1.83
N ASN A 20 1.90 -18.04 1.84
CA ASN A 20 2.36 -19.15 1.01
C ASN A 20 2.22 -18.84 -0.49
N ASN A 21 1.15 -18.15 -0.92
CA ASN A 21 0.98 -17.75 -2.33
C ASN A 21 1.93 -16.63 -2.74
N ILE A 22 2.32 -15.76 -1.80
CA ILE A 22 3.33 -14.72 -2.04
C ILE A 22 4.70 -15.38 -2.15
N GLU A 23 5.06 -16.22 -1.18
CA GLU A 23 6.33 -16.94 -1.11
C GLU A 23 6.55 -17.78 -2.38
N SER A 24 5.55 -18.54 -2.83
CA SER A 24 5.68 -19.40 -4.02
C SER A 24 5.98 -18.65 -5.32
N GLN A 25 5.69 -17.35 -5.37
CA GLN A 25 5.84 -16.52 -6.57
C GLN A 25 7.07 -15.62 -6.52
N ILE A 26 7.52 -15.29 -5.31
CA ILE A 26 8.68 -14.42 -5.11
C ILE A 26 10.00 -15.21 -5.27
N SER A 27 9.96 -16.55 -5.26
CA SER A 27 11.12 -17.47 -5.35
C SER A 27 12.03 -17.38 -6.59
N SER A 28 11.78 -16.47 -7.55
CA SER A 28 12.49 -16.47 -8.83
C SER A 28 13.42 -15.28 -9.09
N ASN A 29 13.64 -14.35 -8.15
CA ASN A 29 14.64 -13.28 -8.35
C ASN A 29 15.41 -12.87 -7.07
N ASN A 30 16.74 -12.89 -7.22
CA ASN A 30 17.84 -12.30 -6.43
C ASN A 30 17.56 -11.81 -4.98
N LEU A 31 18.09 -12.56 -4.01
CA LEU A 31 18.50 -12.13 -2.64
C LEU A 31 17.56 -11.10 -1.96
N ARG A 32 16.39 -11.54 -1.48
CA ARG A 32 15.54 -10.84 -0.49
C ARG A 32 14.34 -11.65 0.04
N ASN A 33 14.09 -12.84 -0.50
CA ASN A 33 12.79 -13.49 -0.43
C ASN A 33 12.54 -14.25 0.88
N GLU A 34 13.55 -15.00 1.35
CA GLU A 34 13.47 -15.66 2.66
C GLU A 34 13.42 -14.64 3.80
N ASP A 35 14.13 -13.52 3.65
CA ASP A 35 14.12 -12.42 4.61
C ASP A 35 12.77 -11.68 4.63
N LEU A 36 12.09 -11.53 3.48
CA LEU A 36 10.80 -10.83 3.39
C LEU A 36 9.71 -11.50 4.23
N ILE A 37 9.44 -12.79 4.00
CA ILE A 37 8.39 -13.52 4.72
C ILE A 37 8.74 -13.58 6.21
N LYS A 38 10.01 -13.80 6.53
CA LYS A 38 10.51 -13.79 7.91
C LYS A 38 10.34 -12.42 8.57
N ASP A 39 10.62 -11.32 7.88
CA ASP A 39 10.46 -9.97 8.41
C ASP A 39 8.97 -9.61 8.62
N ILE A 40 8.08 -10.06 7.73
CA ILE A 40 6.63 -9.94 7.90
C ILE A 40 6.16 -10.74 9.12
N LEU A 41 6.55 -12.02 9.24
CA LEU A 41 6.14 -12.91 10.33
C LEU A 41 6.72 -12.50 11.68
N SER A 42 7.94 -11.97 11.70
CA SER A 42 8.58 -11.40 12.91
C SER A 42 8.12 -9.98 13.22
N LEU A 43 7.15 -9.45 12.46
CA LEU A 43 6.56 -8.12 12.63
C LEU A 43 7.60 -6.98 12.61
N ARG A 44 8.71 -7.18 11.90
CA ARG A 44 9.72 -6.14 11.66
C ARG A 44 9.23 -5.11 10.67
N VAL A 45 8.42 -5.52 9.71
CA VAL A 45 7.77 -4.68 8.71
C VAL A 45 6.27 -4.94 8.70
N SER A 46 5.50 -3.96 8.25
CA SER A 46 4.05 -4.13 8.10
C SER A 46 3.70 -4.69 6.72
N LEU A 47 2.64 -5.50 6.65
CA LEU A 47 2.01 -5.91 5.39
C LEU A 47 0.73 -5.12 5.17
N HIS A 48 0.67 -4.38 4.07
CA HIS A 48 -0.48 -3.59 3.65
C HIS A 48 -1.12 -4.15 2.39
N LEU A 49 -2.40 -3.83 2.21
CA LEU A 49 -3.15 -4.05 0.98
C LEU A 49 -3.71 -2.72 0.49
N GLY A 50 -3.24 -2.28 -0.68
CA GLY A 50 -3.79 -1.14 -1.39
C GLY A 50 -4.75 -1.60 -2.49
N VAL A 51 -5.93 -0.98 -2.57
CA VAL A 51 -6.87 -1.16 -3.68
C VAL A 51 -6.71 0.00 -4.66
N PHE A 52 -6.46 -0.33 -5.92
CA PHE A 52 -6.14 0.62 -6.97
C PHE A 52 -7.13 0.51 -8.13
N VAL A 53 -7.43 1.65 -8.74
CA VAL A 53 -8.20 1.74 -9.98
C VAL A 53 -7.26 2.01 -11.15
N GLU A 54 -7.66 1.63 -12.35
CA GLU A 54 -6.93 1.99 -13.57
C GLU A 54 -7.13 3.49 -13.90
N PRO A 55 -6.14 4.15 -14.55
CA PRO A 55 -4.86 3.60 -15.03
C PRO A 55 -3.75 3.58 -13.97
N TYR A 56 -4.00 4.05 -12.74
CA TYR A 56 -2.96 4.24 -11.73
C TYR A 56 -2.29 2.93 -11.30
N LEU A 57 -3.04 1.82 -11.27
CA LEU A 57 -2.47 0.50 -11.00
C LEU A 57 -1.43 0.14 -12.07
N GLN A 58 -1.80 0.22 -13.35
CA GLN A 58 -0.85 -0.04 -14.44
C GLN A 58 0.34 0.90 -14.42
N LEU A 59 0.14 2.19 -14.10
CA LEU A 59 1.26 3.14 -13.98
C LEU A 59 2.25 2.77 -12.87
N ILE A 60 1.78 2.21 -11.76
CA ILE A 60 2.66 1.68 -10.71
C ILE A 60 3.44 0.47 -11.23
N LEU A 61 2.75 -0.51 -11.84
CA LEU A 61 3.38 -1.73 -12.35
C LEU A 61 4.41 -1.44 -13.46
N ASP A 62 4.14 -0.43 -14.29
CA ASP A 62 5.04 0.08 -15.32
C ASP A 62 6.20 0.93 -14.74
N ARG A 63 6.23 1.15 -13.42
CA ARG A 63 7.20 2.01 -12.71
C ARG A 63 7.16 3.48 -13.14
N LYS A 64 6.08 3.92 -13.79
CA LYS A 64 5.84 5.32 -14.18
C LYS A 64 5.34 6.15 -13.00
N LYS A 65 4.52 5.55 -12.13
CA LYS A 65 4.04 6.13 -10.88
C LYS A 65 4.83 5.54 -9.71
N THR A 66 5.78 6.32 -9.18
CA THR A 66 6.64 5.93 -8.05
C THR A 66 6.21 6.53 -6.72
N LEU A 67 5.18 7.39 -6.73
CA LEU A 67 4.61 8.00 -5.54
C LEU A 67 3.11 7.70 -5.47
N GLU A 68 2.67 7.08 -4.38
CA GLU A 68 1.25 6.81 -4.08
C GLU A 68 0.73 7.82 -3.05
N SER A 69 -0.54 8.21 -3.20
CA SER A 69 -1.19 9.16 -2.29
C SER A 69 -2.53 8.64 -1.79
N ARG A 70 -2.81 8.83 -0.50
CA ARG A 70 -4.12 8.59 0.10
C ARG A 70 -4.58 9.81 0.87
N PHE A 71 -5.75 10.32 0.50
CA PHE A 71 -6.38 11.49 1.11
C PHE A 71 -7.65 11.07 1.84
N SER A 72 -7.86 11.60 3.04
CA SER A 72 -9.02 11.29 3.88
C SER A 72 -9.51 12.48 4.69
N VAL A 73 -10.81 12.48 5.00
CA VAL A 73 -11.41 13.43 5.95
C VAL A 73 -11.04 13.07 7.40
N ASN A 74 -10.91 11.78 7.67
CA ASN A 74 -10.69 11.22 9.01
C ASN A 74 -9.25 10.66 9.15
N LYS A 75 -8.76 10.52 10.39
CA LYS A 75 -7.50 9.84 10.70
C LYS A 75 -7.65 8.32 10.56
N VAL A 76 -7.62 7.83 9.33
CA VAL A 76 -7.79 6.40 8.99
C VAL A 76 -6.58 5.89 8.21
N SER A 77 -6.37 4.57 8.20
CA SER A 77 -5.29 3.94 7.43
C SER A 77 -5.30 4.45 5.98
N PRO A 78 -4.14 4.84 5.43
CA PRO A 78 -2.78 4.62 5.93
C PRO A 78 -2.17 5.70 6.86
N TYR A 79 -2.92 6.72 7.30
CA TYR A 79 -2.36 7.85 8.04
C TYR A 79 -1.57 7.42 9.28
N ARG A 80 -0.27 7.78 9.34
CA ARG A 80 0.70 7.42 10.40
C ARG A 80 0.86 5.91 10.67
N GLN A 81 0.54 5.07 9.69
CA GLN A 81 0.61 3.60 9.83
C GLN A 81 1.51 2.92 8.79
N VAL A 82 2.12 3.70 7.90
CA VAL A 82 3.00 3.19 6.85
C VAL A 82 4.40 3.71 7.11
N PHE A 83 5.37 2.81 7.15
CA PHE A 83 6.76 3.10 7.47
C PHE A 83 7.71 2.64 6.36
N LYS A 84 8.95 3.12 6.41
CA LYS A 84 10.03 2.61 5.56
C LYS A 84 10.12 1.09 5.67
N ASP A 85 10.33 0.47 4.52
CA ASP A 85 10.48 -0.97 4.29
C ASP A 85 9.22 -1.81 4.49
N ASP A 86 8.09 -1.21 4.84
CA ASP A 86 6.78 -1.87 4.80
C ASP A 86 6.47 -2.42 3.40
N ILE A 87 5.63 -3.45 3.37
CA ILE A 87 5.28 -4.21 2.16
C ILE A 87 3.87 -3.84 1.74
N LEU A 88 3.67 -3.60 0.45
CA LEU A 88 2.39 -3.21 -0.12
C LEU A 88 1.97 -4.19 -1.22
N LEU A 89 0.85 -4.86 -0.99
CA LEU A 89 0.17 -5.67 -2.00
C LEU A 89 -0.71 -4.76 -2.87
N LEU A 90 -0.54 -4.89 -4.19
CA LEU A 90 -1.23 -4.11 -5.21
C LEU A 90 -2.46 -4.88 -5.71
N LYS A 91 -3.62 -4.53 -5.18
CA LYS A 91 -4.90 -5.14 -5.54
C LYS A 91 -5.67 -4.30 -6.55
N ARG A 92 -6.13 -4.92 -7.63
CA ARG A 92 -7.08 -4.28 -8.55
C ARG A 92 -8.44 -4.11 -7.87
N SER A 93 -9.07 -2.95 -8.06
CA SER A 93 -10.45 -2.72 -7.66
C SER A 93 -11.37 -3.78 -8.26
N GLY A 94 -12.15 -4.47 -7.42
CA GLY A 94 -12.97 -5.61 -7.84
C GLY A 94 -12.21 -6.87 -8.29
N GLY A 95 -10.89 -6.82 -8.45
CA GLY A 95 -10.07 -7.90 -9.01
C GLY A 95 -9.02 -8.49 -8.05
N PRO A 96 -8.07 -9.29 -8.54
CA PRO A 96 -7.06 -9.95 -7.71
C PRO A 96 -5.95 -8.99 -7.23
N ILE A 97 -5.08 -9.50 -6.35
CA ILE A 97 -3.74 -8.94 -6.11
C ILE A 97 -2.87 -9.38 -7.29
N ILE A 98 -2.18 -8.42 -7.90
CA ILE A 98 -1.39 -8.65 -9.12
C ILE A 98 0.06 -8.20 -9.01
N GLY A 99 0.41 -7.50 -7.95
CA GLY A 99 1.77 -7.03 -7.73
C GLY A 99 2.07 -6.79 -6.27
N ILE A 100 3.34 -6.58 -6.01
CA ILE A 100 3.91 -6.28 -4.69
C ILE A 100 4.94 -5.17 -4.85
N CYS A 101 5.07 -4.32 -3.85
CA CYS A 101 6.17 -3.38 -3.77
C CYS A 101 6.53 -3.07 -2.32
N GLN A 102 7.60 -2.31 -2.15
CA GLN A 102 8.08 -1.87 -0.84
C GLN A 102 7.96 -0.35 -0.71
N ILE A 103 7.68 0.11 0.50
CA ILE A 103 7.69 1.53 0.86
C ILE A 103 9.13 1.97 1.05
N ASP A 104 9.58 2.93 0.24
CA ASP A 104 10.90 3.53 0.42
C ASP A 104 10.88 4.62 1.50
N GLU A 105 9.87 5.48 1.44
CA GLU A 105 9.65 6.63 2.31
C GLU A 105 8.15 6.90 2.43
N SER A 106 7.71 7.45 3.56
CA SER A 106 6.32 7.85 3.77
C SER A 106 6.22 9.16 4.54
N TRP A 107 5.20 9.93 4.21
CA TRP A 107 4.89 11.22 4.85
C TRP A 107 3.41 11.27 5.17
N SER A 108 3.06 11.75 6.36
CA SER A 108 1.68 11.89 6.81
C SER A 108 1.42 13.34 7.23
N TYR A 109 0.43 13.97 6.61
CA TYR A 109 0.13 15.39 6.77
C TYR A 109 -1.24 15.59 7.40
N VAL A 110 -1.35 16.59 8.28
CA VAL A 110 -2.62 17.26 8.58
C VAL A 110 -2.71 18.42 7.60
N LEU A 111 -3.69 18.38 6.71
CA LEU A 111 -3.79 19.31 5.59
C LEU A 111 -4.32 20.67 6.03
N ASN A 112 -3.63 21.71 5.58
CA ASN A 112 -4.08 23.10 5.57
C ASN A 112 -3.95 23.63 4.11
N PRO A 113 -4.43 24.84 3.80
CA PRO A 113 -4.36 25.37 2.43
C PRO A 113 -2.93 25.42 1.85
N ASP A 114 -1.93 25.77 2.64
CA ASP A 114 -0.54 25.89 2.16
C ASP A 114 0.05 24.52 1.78
N LEU A 115 -0.14 23.51 2.63
CA LEU A 115 0.29 22.13 2.35
C LEU A 115 -0.43 21.53 1.14
N TRP A 116 -1.68 21.95 0.87
CA TRP A 116 -2.38 21.53 -0.34
C TRP A 116 -1.68 22.01 -1.60
N GLU A 117 -1.28 23.28 -1.64
CA GLU A 117 -0.57 23.84 -2.78
C GLU A 117 0.84 23.26 -2.90
N GLU A 118 1.56 23.09 -1.79
CA GLU A 118 2.88 22.43 -1.80
C GLU A 118 2.81 21.01 -2.38
N ILE A 119 1.85 20.19 -1.94
CA ILE A 119 1.67 18.82 -2.44
C ILE A 119 1.29 18.83 -3.93
N LYS A 120 0.43 19.76 -4.37
CA LYS A 120 0.10 19.92 -5.79
C LYS A 120 1.33 20.28 -6.60
N GLU A 121 2.08 21.30 -6.22
CA GLU A 121 3.22 21.78 -7.00
C GLU A 121 4.37 20.77 -7.03
N THR A 122 4.72 20.21 -5.87
CA THR A 122 5.91 19.36 -5.71
C THR A 122 5.69 17.95 -6.25
N HIS A 123 4.48 17.40 -6.07
CA HIS A 123 4.24 15.98 -6.29
C HIS A 123 3.31 15.64 -7.46
N HIS A 124 2.69 16.62 -8.13
CA HIS A 124 1.74 16.36 -9.22
C HIS A 124 2.29 15.42 -10.30
N LYS A 125 3.54 15.65 -10.75
CA LYS A 125 4.20 14.81 -11.77
C LYS A 125 4.39 13.37 -11.27
N ALA A 126 4.91 13.19 -10.06
CA ALA A 126 5.18 11.88 -9.48
C ALA A 126 3.90 11.11 -9.10
N LEU A 127 2.81 11.83 -8.79
CA LEU A 127 1.49 11.26 -8.52
C LEU A 127 0.76 10.85 -9.80
N CYS A 128 1.23 11.28 -10.98
CA CYS A 128 0.61 11.04 -12.29
C CYS A 128 -0.88 11.44 -12.34
N ILE A 129 -1.26 12.50 -11.63
CA ILE A 129 -2.65 12.96 -11.57
C ILE A 129 -3.06 13.50 -12.94
N GLN A 130 -4.15 12.95 -13.47
CA GLN A 130 -4.71 13.37 -14.76
C GLN A 130 -5.81 14.41 -14.53
N GLY A 131 -5.44 15.69 -14.64
CA GLY A 131 -6.37 16.81 -14.62
C GLY A 131 -6.87 17.24 -13.22
N PRO A 132 -7.72 18.29 -13.18
CA PRO A 132 -8.13 18.93 -11.93
C PRO A 132 -9.12 18.11 -11.10
N ASP A 133 -9.83 17.15 -11.70
CA ASP A 133 -10.92 16.39 -11.08
C ASP A 133 -10.49 15.68 -9.81
N PHE A 134 -9.28 15.12 -9.78
CA PHE A 134 -8.73 14.50 -8.59
C PHE A 134 -8.72 15.48 -7.40
N TRP A 135 -8.21 16.69 -7.61
CA TRP A 135 -8.10 17.70 -6.56
C TRP A 135 -9.47 18.18 -6.09
N ILE A 136 -10.41 18.36 -7.04
CA ILE A 136 -11.80 18.71 -6.73
C ILE A 136 -12.44 17.63 -5.84
N GLN A 137 -12.24 16.35 -6.17
CA GLN A 137 -12.77 15.24 -5.39
C GLN A 137 -12.12 15.15 -4.00
N LYS A 138 -10.84 15.49 -3.85
CA LYS A 138 -10.10 15.38 -2.58
C LYS A 138 -10.13 16.65 -1.72
N ARG A 139 -10.67 17.77 -2.19
CA ARG A 139 -10.67 19.08 -1.52
C ARG A 139 -11.14 19.11 -0.06
N LYS A 140 -11.99 18.16 0.35
CA LYS A 140 -12.51 18.07 1.74
C LYS A 140 -11.61 17.26 2.68
N SER A 141 -10.48 16.75 2.19
CA SER A 141 -9.60 15.90 2.99
C SER A 141 -8.84 16.75 4.00
N ASN A 142 -8.75 16.25 5.22
CA ASN A 142 -8.01 16.85 6.32
C ASN A 142 -6.66 16.18 6.52
N TYR A 143 -6.44 15.02 5.90
CA TYR A 143 -5.24 14.23 6.05
C TYR A 143 -4.78 13.70 4.70
N ALA A 144 -3.46 13.66 4.51
CA ALA A 144 -2.83 12.98 3.39
C ALA A 144 -1.76 12.02 3.89
N THR A 145 -1.55 10.94 3.16
CA THR A 145 -0.37 10.08 3.26
C THR A 145 0.23 9.94 1.88
N LEU A 146 1.50 10.32 1.74
CA LEU A 146 2.29 10.12 0.52
C LEU A 146 3.31 9.01 0.78
N MET A 147 3.51 8.13 -0.20
CA MET A 147 4.35 6.95 -0.08
C MET A 147 5.18 6.78 -1.34
N LYS A 148 6.50 6.86 -1.21
CA LYS A 148 7.41 6.53 -2.30
C LYS A 148 7.56 5.02 -2.39
N LEU A 149 7.40 4.47 -3.58
CA LEU A 149 7.41 3.04 -3.85
C LEU A 149 8.74 2.64 -4.49
N LYS A 150 9.29 1.50 -4.06
CA LYS A 150 10.47 0.85 -4.64
C LYS A 150 10.23 -0.65 -4.82
N ASN A 151 11.13 -1.32 -5.53
CA ASN A 151 11.10 -2.77 -5.75
C ASN A 151 9.70 -3.24 -6.20
N ILE A 152 9.13 -2.56 -7.20
CA ILE A 152 7.80 -2.89 -7.72
C ILE A 152 7.94 -4.14 -8.59
N GLU A 153 7.12 -5.15 -8.30
CA GLU A 153 7.13 -6.44 -8.98
C GLU A 153 5.72 -6.89 -9.32
N LEU A 154 5.58 -7.50 -10.50
CA LEU A 154 4.36 -8.19 -10.91
C LEU A 154 4.43 -9.61 -10.35
N LEU A 155 3.29 -10.10 -9.85
CA LEU A 155 3.16 -11.50 -9.47
C LEU A 155 3.01 -12.37 -10.72
N ASP A 156 3.73 -13.50 -10.77
CA ASP A 156 3.65 -14.48 -11.86
C ASP A 156 2.23 -15.00 -12.07
N SER A 157 1.43 -15.05 -10.99
CA SER A 157 0.04 -15.48 -10.98
C SER A 157 -0.81 -14.61 -10.05
N PRO A 158 -1.93 -14.05 -10.53
CA PRO A 158 -2.82 -13.26 -9.70
C PRO A 158 -3.33 -14.03 -8.46
N ILE A 159 -3.34 -13.37 -7.30
CA ILE A 159 -3.89 -13.94 -6.05
C ILE A 159 -5.32 -13.43 -5.88
N ASN A 160 -6.29 -14.34 -5.91
CA ASN A 160 -7.71 -14.02 -5.74
C ASN A 160 -8.05 -13.73 -4.28
N PHE A 161 -7.80 -12.50 -3.85
CA PHE A 161 -8.06 -12.02 -2.49
C PHE A 161 -9.43 -11.33 -2.40
N VAL A 162 -10.42 -12.00 -1.80
CA VAL A 162 -11.80 -11.54 -1.70
C VAL A 162 -12.02 -10.84 -0.38
N LYS A 163 -12.53 -9.61 -0.41
CA LYS A 163 -12.93 -8.85 0.78
C LYS A 163 -14.30 -8.23 0.59
N SER A 164 -15.10 -8.17 1.65
CA SER A 164 -16.47 -7.62 1.63
C SER A 164 -16.55 -6.14 2.04
N ASP A 165 -15.54 -5.62 2.75
CA ASP A 165 -15.54 -4.22 3.17
C ASP A 165 -15.18 -3.25 2.03
N ARG A 166 -15.50 -1.97 2.19
CA ARG A 166 -15.26 -0.91 1.17
C ARG A 166 -13.94 -0.15 1.34
N ARG A 167 -13.07 -0.56 2.28
CA ARG A 167 -11.82 0.16 2.55
C ARG A 167 -10.88 0.01 1.35
N GLY A 168 -10.31 1.13 0.91
CA GLY A 168 -9.31 1.15 -0.16
C GLY A 168 -7.88 0.88 0.30
N TRP A 169 -7.66 0.83 1.62
CA TRP A 169 -6.40 0.47 2.26
C TRP A 169 -6.67 -0.41 3.48
N ILE A 170 -5.89 -1.47 3.67
CA ILE A 170 -5.98 -2.35 4.84
C ILE A 170 -4.57 -2.60 5.34
N ASN A 171 -4.34 -2.36 6.62
CA ASN A 171 -3.15 -2.85 7.32
C ASN A 171 -3.41 -4.32 7.71
N LEU A 172 -2.86 -5.27 6.94
CA LEU A 172 -3.09 -6.70 7.13
C LEU A 172 -2.30 -7.25 8.31
N LEU A 173 -1.04 -6.81 8.44
CA LEU A 173 -0.14 -7.11 9.54
C LEU A 173 0.60 -5.83 9.93
N PRO A 174 0.27 -5.17 11.04
CA PRO A 174 1.09 -4.06 11.53
C PRO A 174 2.41 -4.61 12.07
N ARG A 175 3.51 -3.90 11.81
CA ARG A 175 4.77 -4.13 12.53
C ARG A 175 4.61 -3.86 14.03
N ASP A 176 5.47 -4.46 14.85
CA ASP A 176 5.50 -4.19 16.29
C ASP A 176 6.03 -2.79 16.57
N HIS A 177 5.23 -1.95 17.22
CA HIS A 177 5.56 -0.56 17.53
C HIS A 177 6.57 -0.37 18.69
N LYS A 178 7.24 -1.43 19.15
CA LYS A 178 8.16 -1.36 20.30
C LYS A 178 9.47 -0.61 20.03
N GLN A 179 9.68 -0.02 18.86
CA GLN A 179 10.85 0.80 18.59
C GLN A 179 10.49 2.18 18.01
N THR A 180 10.76 3.19 18.85
CA THR A 180 11.05 4.59 18.50
C THR A 180 9.84 5.48 18.20
N ILE A 181 9.15 5.89 19.26
CA ILE A 181 8.65 7.26 19.33
C ILE A 181 9.88 8.13 19.67
N LYS A 182 10.54 8.71 18.66
CA LYS A 182 11.24 9.97 18.89
C LYS A 182 10.21 11.06 18.66
N LEU A 183 9.69 11.60 19.76
CA LEU A 183 9.00 12.89 19.75
C LEU A 183 10.06 13.91 19.34
N PHE A 184 9.88 14.55 18.18
CA PHE A 184 10.47 15.85 17.89
C PHE A 184 9.48 16.91 18.37
#